data_AF-A0A972PTI2-F1
#
_entry.id   AF-A0A972PTI2-F1
#
_cell.length_a   1.000
_cell.length_b   1.000
_cell.length_c   1.000
_cell.angle_alpha   90.00
_cell.angle_beta   90.00
_cell.angle_gamma   90.00
#
_symmetry.space_group_name_H-M   'P 1'
#
loop_
_entity.id
_entity.type
_entity.pdbx_description
1 polymer ?
#
loop_
_entity_poly.entity_id
_entity_poly.type
_entity_poly.pdbx_seq_one_letter_code
_entity_poly.pdbx_strand_id
1 'polypeptide(L)'
;MQASNRENHEQDRRREVRTSFFTRKLASKLREKGQDIPDSVIGFLDTPLCRMDERQRTYFEEKFRPLIPRLSAVLEEVYMELGADVEGWEDMLTFGFSNETPITICARAVLARKERQAREESLIKRGVGLETRRIVLPPDLVRA
;
A
#
# COMPACT_ATOMS: atom_id res chain seq x y z
N MET A 1 53.90 27.28 4.54
CA MET A 1 53.52 25.93 5.01
C MET A 1 52.01 25.91 5.19
N GLN A 2 51.29 25.41 4.19
CA GLN A 2 49.85 25.21 4.20
C GLN A 2 49.57 23.73 4.48
N ALA A 3 48.58 23.44 5.32
CA ALA A 3 47.52 22.45 5.13
C ALA A 3 46.94 22.00 6.48
N SER A 4 45.71 21.48 6.42
CA SER A 4 45.01 20.73 7.46
C SER A 4 44.25 21.55 8.51
N ASN A 5 43.20 22.25 8.07
CA ASN A 5 42.08 22.55 8.98
C ASN A 5 40.72 22.72 8.26
N ARG A 6 40.48 22.05 7.12
CA ARG A 6 39.28 22.31 6.29
C ARG A 6 38.50 21.12 5.74
N GLU A 7 38.71 19.89 6.23
CA GLU A 7 38.05 18.71 5.63
C GLU A 7 37.16 17.91 6.61
N ASN A 8 36.29 18.57 7.38
CA ASN A 8 35.27 17.86 8.17
C ASN A 8 33.84 18.39 8.03
N HIS A 9 33.58 19.28 7.07
CA HIS A 9 32.23 19.82 6.81
C HIS A 9 31.59 19.34 5.50
N GLU A 10 32.06 18.22 4.94
CA GLU A 10 31.64 17.75 3.61
C GLU A 10 31.18 16.28 3.58
N GLN A 11 30.75 15.76 4.75
CA GLN A 11 30.02 14.50 4.87
C GLN A 11 28.55 14.67 5.21
N ASP A 12 27.98 15.87 5.01
CA ASP A 12 26.53 16.05 4.83
C ASP A 12 26.11 15.65 3.40
N ARG A 13 26.68 14.53 2.93
CA ARG A 13 26.26 13.88 1.71
C ARG A 13 24.90 13.32 2.00
N ARG A 14 23.87 14.07 1.60
CA ARG A 14 22.53 13.59 1.22
C ARG A 14 22.60 12.10 0.89
N ARG A 15 22.42 11.25 1.91
CA ARG A 15 22.18 9.83 1.68
C ARG A 15 20.79 9.85 1.10
N GLU A 16 20.69 9.88 -0.22
CA GLU A 16 19.45 9.57 -0.90
C GLU A 16 18.99 8.24 -0.32
N VAL A 17 18.03 8.31 0.59
CA VAL A 17 17.42 7.13 1.17
C VAL A 17 16.77 6.45 -0.02
N ARG A 18 17.41 5.38 -0.51
CA ARG A 18 16.86 4.54 -1.58
C ARG A 18 15.58 3.93 -1.05
N THR A 19 14.48 4.63 -1.29
CA THR A 19 13.14 4.29 -0.85
C THR A 19 12.47 3.43 -1.89
N SER A 20 11.66 2.47 -1.44
CA SER A 20 10.94 1.61 -2.36
C SER A 20 9.93 2.40 -3.20
N PHE A 21 9.43 1.77 -4.26
CA PHE A 21 8.36 2.32 -5.06
C PHE A 21 7.15 2.73 -4.20
N PHE A 22 6.70 1.83 -3.32
CA PHE A 22 5.54 2.05 -2.47
C PHE A 22 5.75 3.23 -1.51
N THR A 23 6.92 3.31 -0.87
CA THR A 23 7.23 4.41 0.05
C THR A 23 7.25 5.75 -0.67
N ARG A 24 7.87 5.83 -1.86
CA ARG A 24 7.90 7.06 -2.66
C ARG A 24 6.51 7.53 -3.08
N LYS A 25 5.66 6.60 -3.52
CA LYS A 25 4.29 6.92 -3.93
C LYS A 25 3.42 7.33 -2.74
N LEU A 26 3.52 6.63 -1.62
CA LEU A 26 2.83 6.99 -0.38
C LEU A 26 3.24 8.40 0.09
N ALA A 27 4.54 8.69 0.12
CA ALA A 27 5.05 10.00 0.53
C ALA A 27 4.58 11.11 -0.41
N SER A 28 4.61 10.89 -1.73
CA SER A 28 4.06 11.86 -2.70
C SER A 28 2.58 12.12 -2.45
N LYS A 29 1.80 11.05 -2.24
CA LYS A 29 0.35 11.15 -2.06
C LYS A 29 -0.04 11.84 -0.76
N LEU A 30 0.69 11.59 0.31
CA LEU A 30 0.49 12.28 1.57
C LEU A 30 0.85 13.77 1.47
N ARG A 31 1.93 14.11 0.75
CA ARG A 31 2.31 15.49 0.50
C ARG A 31 1.26 16.25 -0.32
N GLU A 32 0.67 15.62 -1.34
CA GLU A 32 -0.46 16.18 -2.10
C GLU A 32 -1.66 16.52 -1.20
N LYS A 33 -1.87 15.72 -0.14
CA LYS A 33 -2.92 15.93 0.87
C LYS A 33 -2.51 16.91 1.98
N GLY A 34 -1.35 17.58 1.85
CA GLY A 34 -0.84 18.51 2.86
C GLY A 34 -0.24 17.84 4.10
N GLN A 35 0.07 16.55 4.03
CA GLN A 35 0.71 15.80 5.11
C GLN A 35 2.15 15.48 4.75
N ASP A 36 3.10 16.07 5.46
CA ASP A 36 4.52 15.74 5.27
C ASP A 36 4.94 14.61 6.23
N ILE A 37 5.81 13.73 5.75
CA ILE A 37 6.30 12.58 6.52
C ILE A 37 7.78 12.81 6.84
N PRO A 38 8.20 12.74 8.11
CA PRO A 38 9.62 12.84 8.44
C PRO A 38 10.47 11.78 7.75
N ASP A 39 11.68 12.13 7.31
CA ASP A 39 12.61 11.21 6.66
C ASP A 39 12.92 9.96 7.50
N SER A 40 12.90 10.09 8.83
CA SER A 40 13.05 8.98 9.76
C SER A 40 11.93 7.95 9.64
N VAL A 41 10.69 8.40 9.41
CA VAL A 41 9.53 7.53 9.18
C VAL A 41 9.60 6.91 7.79
N ILE A 42 10.06 7.66 6.79
CA ILE A 42 10.31 7.15 5.43
C ILE A 42 11.33 6.00 5.46
N GLY A 43 12.44 6.16 6.16
CA GLY A 43 13.44 5.09 6.33
C GLY A 43 12.89 3.88 7.12
N PHE A 44 12.06 4.14 8.14
CA PHE A 44 11.40 3.09 8.92
C PHE A 44 10.47 2.23 8.05
N LEU A 45 9.71 2.84 7.13
CA LEU A 45 8.76 2.15 6.26
C LEU A 45 9.41 1.06 5.40
N ASP A 46 10.65 1.27 4.96
CA ASP A 46 11.43 0.33 4.16
C ASP A 46 12.38 -0.54 5.01
N THR A 47 12.37 -0.41 6.33
CA THR A 47 13.20 -1.23 7.22
C THR A 47 12.59 -2.64 7.37
N PRO A 48 13.33 -3.73 7.05
CA PRO A 48 12.85 -5.08 7.26
C PRO A 48 12.53 -5.36 8.73
N LEU A 49 11.39 -5.99 9.01
CA LEU A 49 10.97 -6.34 10.37
C LEU A 49 12.04 -7.17 11.11
N CYS A 50 12.71 -8.09 10.40
CA CYS A 50 13.77 -8.94 10.94
C CYS A 50 15.03 -8.16 11.35
N ARG A 51 15.20 -6.92 10.85
CA ARG A 51 16.33 -6.04 11.15
C ARG A 51 16.00 -4.95 12.17
N MET A 52 14.75 -4.90 12.66
CA MET A 52 14.34 -3.93 13.66
C MET A 52 14.93 -4.27 15.03
N ASP A 53 15.49 -3.25 15.68
CA ASP A 53 15.83 -3.31 17.10
C ASP A 53 14.58 -3.32 17.99
N GLU A 54 14.76 -3.51 19.29
CA GLU A 54 13.65 -3.63 20.24
C GLU A 54 12.79 -2.35 20.31
N ARG A 55 13.40 -1.17 20.22
CA ARG A 55 12.67 0.11 20.22
C ARG A 55 11.84 0.28 18.96
N GLN A 56 12.41 -0.09 17.81
CA GLN A 56 11.73 -0.06 16.52
C GLN A 56 10.58 -1.06 16.47
N ARG A 57 10.73 -2.24 17.08
CA ARG A 57 9.65 -3.23 17.22
C ARG A 57 8.52 -2.72 18.11
N THR A 58 8.82 -2.15 19.28
CA THR A 58 7.81 -1.54 20.14
C THR A 58 7.08 -0.41 19.40
N TYR A 59 7.82 0.45 18.70
CA TYR A 59 7.21 1.49 17.88
C TYR A 59 6.32 0.91 16.76
N PHE A 60 6.78 -0.15 16.11
CA PHE A 60 6.01 -0.85 15.08
C PHE A 60 4.66 -1.33 15.64
N GLU A 61 4.68 -2.06 16.75
CA GLU A 61 3.48 -2.65 17.34
C GLU A 61 2.53 -1.61 17.95
N GLU A 62 3.06 -0.66 18.73
CA GLU A 62 2.23 0.26 19.51
C GLU A 62 1.79 1.50 18.73
N LYS A 63 2.64 1.98 17.81
CA LYS A 63 2.42 3.27 17.13
C LYS A 63 2.13 3.10 15.66
N PHE A 64 2.88 2.25 14.95
CA PHE A 64 2.71 2.10 13.51
C PHE A 64 1.54 1.19 13.13
N ARG A 65 1.40 0.04 13.78
CA ARG A 65 0.38 -0.97 13.44
C ARG A 65 -1.05 -0.41 13.44
N PRO A 66 -1.47 0.45 14.39
CA PRO A 66 -2.77 1.13 14.32
C PRO A 66 -2.96 2.07 13.12
N LEU A 67 -1.87 2.55 12.51
CA LEU A 67 -1.90 3.44 11.34
C LEU A 67 -2.02 2.69 10.02
N ILE A 68 -1.76 1.39 9.99
CA ILE A 68 -1.80 0.57 8.76
C ILE A 68 -3.11 0.77 7.99
N PRO A 69 -4.32 0.69 8.59
CA PRO A 69 -5.56 0.87 7.85
C PRO A 69 -5.64 2.23 7.12
N ARG A 70 -5.11 3.30 7.74
CA ARG A 70 -5.08 4.64 7.16
C ARG A 70 -4.06 4.74 6.04
N LEU A 71 -2.85 4.23 6.25
CA LEU A 71 -1.79 4.27 5.22
C LEU A 71 -2.13 3.39 4.02
N SER A 72 -2.73 2.23 4.25
CA SER A 72 -3.27 1.37 3.19
C SER A 72 -4.37 2.07 2.40
N ALA A 73 -5.26 2.85 3.02
CA ALA A 73 -6.26 3.62 2.28
C ALA A 73 -5.62 4.65 1.33
N VAL A 74 -4.53 5.30 1.76
CA VAL A 74 -3.79 6.23 0.89
C VAL A 74 -3.06 5.49 -0.24
N LEU A 75 -2.44 4.34 0.05
CA LEU A 75 -1.86 3.49 -0.99
C LEU A 75 -2.91 2.93 -1.95
N GLU A 76 -4.13 2.69 -1.48
CA GLU A 76 -5.25 2.25 -2.32
C GLU A 76 -5.60 3.33 -3.36
N GLU A 77 -5.56 4.61 -3.01
CA GLU A 77 -5.71 5.68 -3.99
C GLU A 77 -4.61 5.64 -5.07
N VAL A 78 -3.36 5.45 -4.66
CA VAL A 78 -2.23 5.27 -5.60
C VAL A 78 -2.45 4.07 -6.51
N TYR A 79 -2.90 2.95 -5.94
CA TYR A 79 -3.19 1.74 -6.69
C TYR A 79 -4.26 1.98 -7.77
N MET A 80 -5.34 2.69 -7.42
CA MET A 80 -6.39 3.04 -8.37
C MET A 80 -5.90 4.03 -9.45
N GLU A 81 -5.07 5.01 -9.10
CA GLU A 81 -4.50 5.98 -10.04
C GLU A 81 -3.56 5.34 -11.08
N LEU A 82 -2.92 4.24 -10.71
CA LEU A 82 -2.05 3.47 -11.60
C LEU A 82 -2.83 2.42 -12.42
N GLY A 83 -4.16 2.47 -12.40
CA GLY A 83 -5.01 1.60 -13.20
C GLY A 83 -5.35 0.26 -12.54
N ALA A 84 -5.21 0.15 -11.22
CA ALA A 84 -5.50 -1.07 -10.47
C ALA A 84 -4.76 -2.31 -10.97
N ASP A 85 -3.47 -2.14 -11.27
CA ASP A 85 -2.57 -3.20 -11.73
C ASP A 85 -2.21 -4.17 -10.58
N VAL A 86 -3.04 -5.21 -10.39
CA VAL A 86 -2.83 -6.27 -9.39
C VAL A 86 -1.49 -6.97 -9.62
N GLU A 87 -1.26 -7.45 -10.85
CA GLU A 87 -0.12 -8.29 -11.19
C GLU A 87 1.20 -7.54 -10.96
N GLY A 88 1.30 -6.29 -11.42
CA GLY A 88 2.50 -5.49 -11.19
C GLY A 88 2.80 -5.24 -9.71
N TRP A 89 1.77 -5.07 -8.88
CA TRP A 89 1.94 -4.92 -7.43
C TRP A 89 2.33 -6.24 -6.75
N GLU A 90 1.74 -7.36 -7.17
CA GLU A 90 2.10 -8.70 -6.70
C GLU A 90 3.54 -9.05 -7.07
N ASP A 91 3.97 -8.76 -8.28
CA ASP A 91 5.36 -8.97 -8.75
C ASP A 91 6.33 -8.12 -7.93
N MET A 92 6.02 -6.83 -7.74
CA MET A 92 6.84 -5.95 -6.89
C MET A 92 6.94 -6.48 -5.46
N LEU A 93 5.86 -7.02 -4.89
CA LEU A 93 5.83 -7.57 -3.53
C LEU A 93 6.49 -8.95 -3.41
N THR A 94 6.54 -9.72 -4.50
CA THR A 94 7.10 -11.07 -4.53
C THR A 94 8.60 -11.03 -4.82
N PHE A 95 9.03 -10.19 -5.77
CA PHE A 95 10.42 -10.13 -6.23
C PHE A 95 11.18 -8.92 -5.71
N GLY A 96 10.49 -7.82 -5.40
CA GLY A 96 11.12 -6.58 -4.95
C GLY A 96 11.53 -6.57 -3.47
N PHE A 97 11.03 -7.51 -2.67
CA PHE A 97 11.26 -7.56 -1.22
C PHE A 97 11.59 -8.97 -0.76
N SER A 98 12.82 -9.17 -0.27
CA SER A 98 13.26 -10.43 0.33
C SER A 98 12.76 -10.64 1.76
N ASN A 99 12.30 -9.57 2.41
CA ASN A 99 11.82 -9.57 3.79
C ASN A 99 10.62 -8.64 3.91
N GLU A 100 9.72 -8.94 4.84
CA GLU A 100 8.59 -8.08 5.13
C GLU A 100 9.06 -6.76 5.78
N THR A 101 8.52 -5.66 5.29
CA THR A 101 8.72 -4.29 5.79
C THR A 101 7.35 -3.65 6.08
N PRO A 102 7.28 -2.61 6.92
CA PRO A 102 6.02 -1.91 7.20
C PRO A 102 5.27 -1.45 5.93
N ILE A 103 5.98 -0.98 4.89
CA ILE A 103 5.34 -0.56 3.64
C ILE A 103 4.77 -1.75 2.85
N THR A 104 5.46 -2.90 2.84
CA THR A 104 4.94 -4.10 2.16
C THR A 104 3.70 -4.65 2.84
N ILE A 105 3.59 -4.54 4.17
CA ILE A 105 2.37 -4.91 4.91
C ILE A 105 1.21 -4.02 4.46
N CYS A 106 1.45 -2.70 4.35
CA CYS A 106 0.41 -1.77 3.90
C CYS A 106 -0.03 -2.07 2.46
N ALA A 107 0.91 -2.36 1.56
CA ALA A 107 0.62 -2.70 0.16
C ALA A 107 -0.11 -4.04 0.01
N ARG A 108 0.30 -5.08 0.76
CA ARG A 108 -0.42 -6.37 0.81
C ARG A 108 -1.85 -6.20 1.33
N ALA A 109 -2.06 -5.33 2.32
CA ALA A 109 -3.39 -5.03 2.83
C ALA A 109 -4.30 -4.37 1.77
N VAL A 110 -3.75 -3.58 0.84
CA VAL A 110 -4.49 -3.05 -0.31
C VAL A 110 -4.95 -4.19 -1.22
N LEU A 111 -4.03 -5.07 -1.63
CA LEU A 111 -4.36 -6.21 -2.50
C LEU A 111 -5.40 -7.13 -1.85
N ALA A 112 -5.24 -7.47 -0.57
CA ALA A 112 -6.19 -8.30 0.16
C ALA A 112 -7.60 -7.67 0.25
N ARG A 113 -7.70 -6.34 0.37
CA ARG A 113 -8.98 -5.63 0.30
C ARG A 113 -9.59 -5.69 -1.09
N LYS A 114 -8.79 -5.50 -2.14
CA LYS A 114 -9.28 -5.55 -3.53
C LYS A 114 -9.76 -6.94 -3.92
N GLU A 115 -9.03 -7.97 -3.50
CA GLU A 115 -9.46 -9.35 -3.68
C GLU A 115 -10.81 -9.61 -2.98
N ARG A 116 -10.99 -9.13 -1.73
CA ARG A 116 -12.26 -9.26 -1.02
C ARG A 116 -13.40 -8.53 -1.72
N GLN A 117 -13.18 -7.29 -2.15
CA GLN A 117 -14.17 -6.49 -2.89
C GLN A 117 -14.58 -7.21 -4.18
N ALA A 118 -13.62 -7.71 -4.97
CA ALA A 118 -13.90 -8.45 -6.20
C ALA A 118 -14.72 -9.73 -5.95
N ARG A 119 -14.43 -10.47 -4.86
CA ARG A 119 -15.21 -11.64 -4.46
C ARG A 119 -16.64 -11.26 -4.10
N GLU A 120 -16.84 -10.22 -3.29
CA GLU A 120 -18.17 -9.73 -2.90
C GLU A 120 -19.00 -9.27 -4.11
N GLU A 121 -18.41 -8.49 -5.02
CA GLU A 121 -19.06 -8.07 -6.26
C GLU A 121 -19.47 -9.25 -7.14
N SER A 122 -18.64 -10.30 -7.21
CA SER A 122 -18.95 -11.51 -7.97
C SER A 122 -20.16 -12.27 -7.39
N LEU A 123 -20.30 -12.28 -6.06
CA LEU A 123 -21.43 -12.90 -5.37
C LEU A 123 -22.72 -12.11 -5.60
N ILE A 124 -22.65 -10.78 -5.57
CA ILE A 124 -23.81 -9.91 -5.85
C ILE A 124 -24.27 -10.12 -7.30
N LYS A 125 -23.36 -10.14 -8.28
CA LYS A 125 -23.71 -10.39 -9.69
C LYS A 125 -24.40 -11.75 -9.89
N ARG A 126 -23.97 -12.79 -9.14
CA ARG A 126 -24.64 -14.10 -9.16
C ARG A 126 -26.02 -14.08 -8.50
N GLY A 127 -26.21 -13.32 -7.42
CA GLY A 127 -27.51 -13.18 -6.76
C GLY A 127 -28.56 -12.48 -7.64
N VAL A 128 -28.20 -11.36 -8.27
CA VAL A 128 -29.10 -10.59 -9.16
C VAL A 128 -29.44 -11.38 -10.43
N GLY A 129 -28.52 -12.19 -10.95
CA GLY A 129 -28.76 -13.08 -12.09
C GLY A 129 -29.74 -14.23 -11.83
N LEU A 130 -29.99 -14.56 -10.56
CA LEU A 130 -30.99 -15.57 -10.15
C LEU A 130 -32.38 -14.96 -9.94
N GLU A 131 -32.47 -13.72 -9.43
CA GLU A 131 -33.77 -13.03 -9.24
C GLU A 131 -34.44 -12.63 -10.55
N THR A 132 -33.67 -12.25 -11.58
CA THR A 132 -34.23 -11.83 -12.88
C THR A 132 -34.80 -12.99 -13.73
N ARG A 133 -34.59 -14.24 -13.35
CA ARG A 133 -35.09 -15.43 -14.09
C ARG A 133 -36.45 -15.95 -13.60
N ARG A 134 -37.09 -15.28 -12.65
CA ARG A 134 -38.33 -15.74 -12.02
C ARG A 134 -39.53 -14.80 -12.24
N ILE A 135 -39.66 -14.26 -13.45
CA ILE A 135 -40.95 -13.72 -13.89
C ILE A 135 -41.72 -14.88 -14.53
N VAL A 136 -42.54 -15.56 -13.73
CA VAL A 136 -43.56 -16.47 -14.25
C VAL A 136 -44.66 -15.58 -14.82
N LEU A 137 -44.73 -15.48 -16.16
CA LEU A 137 -45.83 -14.82 -16.83
C LEU A 137 -47.14 -15.59 -16.53
N PRO A 138 -48.22 -14.91 -16.12
CA PRO A 138 -49.50 -15.55 -15.94
C PRO A 138 -49.97 -16.16 -17.27
N PRO A 139 -50.63 -17.33 -17.24
CA PRO A 139 -51.01 -18.09 -18.44
C PRO A 139 -51.95 -17.33 -19.40
N ASP A 140 -52.56 -16.24 -18.92
CA ASP A 140 -53.51 -15.43 -19.68
C ASP A 140 -52.85 -14.53 -20.73
N LEU A 141 -51.51 -14.40 -20.73
CA LEU A 141 -50.75 -13.61 -21.71
C LEU A 141 -50.15 -14.43 -22.87
N VAL A 142 -50.44 -15.73 -22.97
CA VAL A 142 -49.81 -16.65 -23.96
C VAL A 142 -50.75 -17.06 -25.11
N ARG A 143 -51.85 -16.33 -25.35
CA ARG A 143 -52.71 -16.58 -26.53
C ARG A 143 -52.93 -15.32 -27.37
N ALA A 144 -52.27 -15.30 -28.53
CA ALA A 144 -52.76 -14.70 -29.76
C ALA A 144 -52.81 -15.79 -30.82
#